data_AF-A0A4Q4DH75-F1
#
_entry.id   AF-A0A4Q4DH75-F1
#
_cell.length_a   1.000
_cell.length_b   1.000
_cell.length_c   1.000
_cell.angle_alpha   90.00
_cell.angle_beta   90.00
_cell.angle_gamma   90.00
#
_symmetry.space_group_name_H-M   'P 1'
#
loop_
_entity.id
_entity.type
_entity.pdbx_description
1 polymer ?
#
loop_
_entity_poly.entity_id
_entity_poly.type
_entity_poly.pdbx_seq_one_letter_code
_entity_poly.pdbx_strand_id
1 'polypeptide(L)'
;MASSAHDRLVDVVAAAVEVAAEAGEAGTYTDDVARTLTAVVGKVGARIAVDVEVRGFSSGWQEAIDLAGGGSLDGARVLRMPERSDDIDGGS
;
A
#
# COMPACT_ATOMS: atom_id res chain seq x y z
N MET A 1 -12.24 -5.14 -18.01
CA MET A 1 -12.03 -4.08 -17.00
C MET A 1 -11.34 -4.74 -15.81
N ALA A 2 -10.24 -4.18 -15.30
CA ALA A 2 -9.60 -4.75 -14.12
C ALA A 2 -10.49 -4.50 -12.90
N SER A 3 -11.11 -5.56 -12.36
CA SER A 3 -11.86 -5.50 -11.10
C SER A 3 -10.94 -4.93 -10.01
N SER A 4 -11.42 -3.91 -9.31
CA SER A 4 -10.63 -3.23 -8.28
C SER A 4 -10.34 -4.20 -7.14
N ALA A 5 -9.28 -3.94 -6.38
CA ALA A 5 -8.96 -4.69 -5.16
C ALA A 5 -10.18 -4.80 -4.23
N HIS A 6 -10.97 -3.74 -4.13
CA HIS A 6 -12.19 -3.69 -3.34
C HIS A 6 -13.29 -4.61 -3.89
N ASP A 7 -13.56 -4.55 -5.20
CA ASP A 7 -14.59 -5.38 -5.84
C ASP A 7 -14.33 -6.87 -5.61
N ARG A 8 -13.06 -7.30 -5.72
CA ARG A 8 -12.69 -8.70 -5.46
C ARG A 8 -12.95 -9.13 -4.03
N LEU A 9 -12.75 -8.23 -3.06
CA LEU A 9 -13.04 -8.55 -1.67
C LEU A 9 -14.56 -8.63 -1.44
N VAL A 10 -15.33 -7.74 -2.05
CA VAL A 10 -16.81 -7.76 -2.01
C VAL A 10 -17.33 -9.07 -2.58
N ASP A 11 -16.81 -9.51 -3.73
CA ASP A 11 -17.20 -10.78 -4.36
C ASP A 11 -16.93 -11.99 -3.45
N VAL A 12 -15.78 -12.01 -2.76
CA VAL A 12 -15.44 -13.10 -1.83
C VAL A 12 -16.32 -13.08 -0.58
N VAL A 13 -16.65 -11.91 -0.06
CA VAL A 13 -17.59 -11.78 1.07
C VAL A 13 -18.98 -12.24 0.66
N ALA A 14 -19.46 -11.85 -0.52
CA ALA A 14 -20.76 -12.29 -1.03
C ALA A 14 -20.81 -13.81 -1.16
N ALA A 15 -19.81 -14.43 -1.78
CA ALA A 15 -19.71 -15.88 -1.90
C ALA A 15 -19.65 -16.58 -0.53
N ALA A 16 -18.94 -16.03 0.44
CA ALA A 16 -18.88 -16.59 1.79
C ALA A 16 -20.25 -16.53 2.50
N VAL A 17 -21.03 -15.47 2.29
CA VAL A 17 -22.38 -15.33 2.83
C VAL A 17 -23.35 -16.31 2.16
N GLU A 18 -23.27 -16.48 0.84
CA GLU A 18 -24.07 -17.48 0.12
C GLU A 18 -23.81 -18.89 0.64
N VAL A 19 -22.54 -19.29 0.79
CA VAL A 19 -22.18 -20.60 1.35
C VAL A 19 -22.68 -20.75 2.80
N ALA A 20 -22.60 -19.70 3.61
CA ALA A 20 -23.12 -19.73 4.97
C ALA A 20 -24.65 -19.93 4.99
N ALA A 21 -25.37 -19.25 4.09
CA ALA A 21 -26.81 -19.38 3.96
C ALA A 21 -27.21 -20.78 3.51
N GLU A 22 -26.58 -21.32 2.47
CA GLU A 22 -26.82 -22.68 1.98
C GLU A 22 -26.53 -23.73 3.05
N ALA A 23 -25.43 -23.58 3.81
CA ALA A 23 -25.11 -24.47 4.92
C ALA A 23 -26.15 -24.36 6.06
N GLY A 24 -26.68 -23.16 6.30
CA GLY A 24 -27.76 -22.93 7.26
C GLY A 24 -29.05 -23.65 6.85
N GLU A 25 -29.45 -23.51 5.59
CA GLU A 25 -30.63 -24.19 5.03
C GLU A 25 -30.47 -25.72 5.03
N ALA A 26 -29.27 -26.22 4.76
CA ALA A 26 -28.95 -27.64 4.81
C ALA A 26 -28.76 -28.20 6.24
N GLY A 27 -28.78 -27.35 7.27
CA GLY A 27 -28.50 -27.75 8.66
C GLY A 27 -27.06 -28.20 8.91
N THR A 28 -26.13 -27.81 8.04
CA THR A 28 -24.69 -28.14 8.11
C THR A 28 -23.82 -26.96 8.55
N TYR A 29 -24.42 -25.81 8.85
CA TYR A 29 -23.70 -24.67 9.39
C TYR A 29 -23.21 -24.97 10.81
N THR A 30 -21.88 -24.97 11.00
CA THR A 30 -21.22 -25.21 12.28
C THR A 30 -20.25 -24.08 12.62
N ASP A 31 -19.76 -24.05 13.86
CA ASP A 31 -18.70 -23.12 14.28
C ASP A 31 -17.43 -23.26 13.43
N ASP A 32 -17.11 -24.47 12.98
CA ASP A 32 -15.95 -24.70 12.11
C ASP A 32 -16.17 -24.15 10.69
N VAL A 33 -17.40 -24.23 10.17
CA VAL A 33 -17.77 -23.57 8.90
C VAL A 33 -17.64 -22.05 9.06
N ALA A 34 -18.21 -21.48 10.13
CA ALA A 34 -18.13 -20.04 10.41
C ALA A 34 -16.68 -19.55 10.53
N ARG A 35 -15.84 -20.28 11.27
CA ARG A 35 -14.41 -19.98 11.46
C ARG A 35 -13.66 -20.08 10.13
N THR A 36 -13.97 -21.10 9.33
CA THR A 36 -13.33 -21.30 8.02
C THR A 36 -13.67 -20.17 7.05
N LEU A 37 -14.95 -19.80 6.92
CA LEU A 37 -15.38 -18.69 6.06
C LEU A 37 -14.74 -17.37 6.49
N THR A 38 -14.72 -17.10 7.80
CA THR A 38 -14.04 -15.93 8.37
C THR A 38 -12.54 -15.91 8.03
N ALA A 39 -11.87 -17.06 8.15
CA ALA A 39 -10.45 -17.17 7.82
C ALA A 39 -10.18 -16.96 6.33
N VAL A 40 -11.06 -17.43 5.44
CA VAL A 40 -10.95 -17.22 3.99
C VAL A 40 -11.07 -15.73 3.66
N VAL A 41 -12.12 -15.06 4.15
CA VAL A 41 -12.32 -13.62 3.94
C VAL A 41 -11.13 -12.82 4.48
N GLY A 42 -10.67 -13.12 5.69
CA GLY A 42 -9.53 -12.45 6.31
C GLY A 42 -8.23 -12.63 5.52
N LYS A 43 -7.93 -13.85 5.04
CA LYS A 43 -6.73 -14.12 4.23
C LYS A 43 -6.74 -13.38 2.90
N VAL A 44 -7.90 -13.34 2.22
CA VAL A 44 -8.04 -12.61 0.96
C VAL A 44 -7.89 -11.11 1.19
N GLY A 45 -8.54 -10.56 2.22
CA GLY A 45 -8.40 -9.16 2.61
C GLY A 45 -6.94 -8.78 2.88
N ALA A 46 -6.20 -9.60 3.63
CA ALA A 46 -4.79 -9.37 3.90
C ALA A 46 -3.93 -9.36 2.62
N ARG A 47 -4.18 -10.31 1.70
CA ARG A 47 -3.46 -10.36 0.42
C ARG A 47 -3.73 -9.13 -0.44
N ILE A 48 -4.98 -8.68 -0.48
CA ILE A 48 -5.37 -7.48 -1.22
C ILE A 48 -4.71 -6.24 -0.62
N ALA A 49 -4.65 -6.11 0.71
CA ALA A 49 -3.97 -5.00 1.36
C ALA A 49 -2.48 -4.93 0.98
N VAL A 50 -1.79 -6.08 0.99
CA VAL A 50 -0.39 -6.17 0.56
C VAL A 50 -0.22 -5.79 -0.91
N ASP A 51 -1.10 -6.28 -1.80
CA ASP A 51 -1.04 -5.93 -3.22
C ASP A 51 -1.24 -4.44 -3.47
N VAL A 52 -2.14 -3.78 -2.73
CA VAL A 52 -2.36 -2.34 -2.79
C VAL A 52 -1.14 -1.57 -2.30
N GLU A 53 -0.54 -1.97 -1.17
CA GLU A 53 0.67 -1.37 -0.61
C GLU A 53 1.83 -1.42 -1.62
N VAL A 54 2.10 -2.58 -2.20
CA VAL A 54 3.19 -2.78 -3.17
C VAL A 54 2.97 -1.95 -4.43
N ARG A 55 1.73 -1.84 -4.91
CA ARG A 55 1.39 -1.00 -6.07
C ARG A 55 1.58 0.48 -5.75
N GLY A 56 1.13 0.94 -4.58
CA GLY A 56 1.29 2.32 -4.13
C GLY A 56 2.76 2.70 -3.97
N PHE A 57 3.57 1.81 -3.39
CA PHE A 57 5.02 1.99 -3.30
C PHE A 57 5.65 2.11 -4.69
N SER A 58 5.31 1.19 -5.61
CA SER A 58 5.88 1.16 -6.96
C SER A 58 5.50 2.41 -7.76
N SER A 59 4.24 2.86 -7.68
CA SER A 59 3.78 4.07 -8.37
C SER A 59 4.42 5.34 -7.79
N GLY A 60 4.52 5.45 -6.45
CA GLY A 60 5.15 6.60 -5.81
C GLY A 60 6.65 6.68 -6.09
N TRP A 61 7.33 5.53 -6.18
CA TRP A 61 8.74 5.48 -6.58
C TRP A 61 8.94 5.89 -8.04
N GLN A 62 8.09 5.41 -8.95
CA GLN A 62 8.14 5.83 -10.36
C GLN A 62 7.88 7.34 -10.49
N GLU A 63 6.90 7.89 -9.77
CA GLU A 63 6.62 9.33 -9.75
C GLU A 63 7.83 10.13 -9.23
N ALA A 64 8.52 9.65 -8.19
CA ALA A 64 9.73 10.28 -7.69
C ALA A 64 10.89 10.26 -8.70
N ILE A 65 11.05 9.15 -9.45
CA ILE A 65 12.03 9.05 -10.54
C ILE A 65 11.69 10.00 -11.68
N ASP A 66 10.42 10.04 -12.09
CA ASP A 66 9.96 10.90 -13.18
C ASP A 66 10.13 12.38 -12.80
N LEU A 67 9.89 12.76 -11.54
CA LEU A 67 10.19 14.09 -11.01
C LEU A 67 11.70 14.39 -11.01
N ALA A 68 12.54 13.41 -10.64
CA ALA A 68 14.00 13.57 -10.63
C ALA A 68 14.61 13.63 -12.05
N GLY A 69 14.01 12.94 -13.02
CA GLY A 69 14.45 12.92 -14.43
C GLY A 69 13.85 14.05 -15.29
N GLY A 70 12.67 14.55 -14.94
CA GLY A 70 11.98 15.68 -15.60
C GLY A 70 12.35 17.04 -15.01
N GLY A 71 12.95 17.08 -13.82
CA GLY A 71 13.58 18.27 -13.27
C GLY A 71 14.89 18.54 -14.01
N SER A 72 14.92 19.60 -14.82
CA SER A 72 16.18 20.22 -15.23
C SER A 72 17.10 20.35 -14.02
N LEU A 73 18.37 19.96 -14.17
CA LEU A 73 19.45 20.18 -13.19
C LEU A 73 19.61 21.66 -12.76
N ASP A 74 18.80 22.57 -13.31
CA ASP A 74 18.71 23.99 -13.01
C ASP A 74 18.01 24.31 -11.66
N GLY A 75 17.31 23.34 -11.06
CA GLY A 75 16.63 23.50 -9.75
C GLY A 75 17.47 23.10 -8.52
N ALA A 76 18.55 22.34 -8.71
CA ALA A 76 19.42 21.90 -7.63
C ALA A 76 20.34 23.04 -7.18
N ARG A 77 19.82 23.94 -6.33
CA ARG A 77 20.66 24.99 -5.73
C ARG A 77 21.61 24.38 -4.71
N VAL A 78 22.88 24.25 -5.09
CA VAL A 78 23.97 23.95 -4.16
C VAL A 78 24.14 25.16 -3.23
N LEU A 79 23.61 25.06 -2.01
CA LEU A 79 23.86 26.05 -0.98
C LEU A 79 25.28 25.80 -0.44
N ARG A 80 26.27 26.58 -0.89
CA ARG A 80 27.59 26.56 -0.26
C ARG A 80 27.46 27.18 1.13
N MET A 81 27.91 26.44 2.14
CA MET A 81 28.17 27.01 3.47
C MET A 81 29.13 28.18 3.29
N PRO A 82 28.86 29.35 3.90
CA PRO A 82 29.84 30.43 3.92
C PRO A 82 31.09 29.88 4.62
N GLU A 83 32.22 29.98 3.93
CA GLU A 83 33.53 29.73 4.52
C GLU A 83 33.59 30.54 5.82
N ARG A 84 33.84 29.85 6.94
CA ARG A 84 34.08 30.48 8.23
C ARG A 84 35.25 31.43 8.01
N SER A 85 34.98 32.74 8.02
CA SER A 85 36.03 33.76 8.07
C SER A 85 36.82 33.56 9.36
N ASP A 86 37.94 32.84 9.28
CA ASP A 86 38.98 32.93 10.29
C ASP A 86 39.70 34.26 10.10
N ASP A 87 39.01 35.36 10.46
CA ASP A 87 39.70 36.59 10.86
C ASP A 87 40.16 36.40 12.30
N ILE A 88 41.21 35.60 12.46
CA ILE A 88 42.13 35.77 13.57
C ILE A 88 43.14 36.79 13.10
N ASP A 89 42.79 38.08 13.19
CA ASP A 89 43.80 39.12 13.08
C ASP A 89 44.51 39.22 14.43
N GLY A 90 45.74 38.72 14.41
CA GLY A 90 46.65 38.67 15.54
C GLY A 90 47.01 40.08 15.99
N GLY A 91 47.12 40.23 17.32
CA GLY A 91 47.64 41.45 17.91
C GLY A 91 49.08 41.74 17.49
N SER A 92 49.40 43.03 17.51
CA SER A 92 50.64 43.61 18.04
C SER A 92 50.41 45.09 18.28
#